data_AF-A0AAJ1BQB1-F1
#
_entry.id   AF-A0AAJ1BQB1-F1
#
_cell.length_a   1.000
_cell.length_b   1.000
_cell.length_c   1.000
_cell.angle_alpha   90.00
_cell.angle_beta   90.00
_cell.angle_gamma   90.00
#
_symmetry.space_group_name_H-M   'P 1'
#
loop_
_entity.id
_entity.type
_entity.pdbx_description
1 polymer ?
#
loop_
_entity_poly.entity_id
_entity_poly.type
_entity_poly.pdbx_seq_one_letter_code
_entity_poly.pdbx_strand_id
1 'polypeptide(L)'
;MTDEGDVQERAEALKRLRSLLGGMGSSKVTLIGDVMLDRFHHGYANNLDSTAPVPVLKILRSVETPGAAAHIAMGLNSLGLSVSLHCCVGDDREGKVIIEKLSDDGIDTSGVGVVP
;
A
#
# COMPACT_ATOMS: atom_id res chain seq x y z
N MET A 1 -17.22 25.62 14.90
CA MET A 1 -16.15 26.16 15.76
C MET A 1 -15.16 25.04 15.99
N THR A 2 -14.18 24.90 15.10
CA THR A 2 -12.98 24.10 15.39
C THR A 2 -12.22 24.82 16.48
N ASP A 3 -12.06 24.16 17.62
CA ASP A 3 -11.40 24.67 18.81
C ASP A 3 -9.95 25.08 18.47
N GLU A 4 -9.57 26.32 18.76
CA GLU A 4 -8.20 26.82 18.51
C GLU A 4 -7.15 25.97 19.25
N GLY A 5 -7.56 25.29 20.33
CA GLY A 5 -6.75 24.29 21.02
C GLY A 5 -6.36 23.07 20.15
N ASP A 6 -7.30 22.54 19.34
CA ASP A 6 -7.05 21.38 18.46
C ASP A 6 -6.04 21.73 17.35
N VAL A 7 -6.10 22.96 16.84
CA VAL A 7 -5.19 23.44 15.80
C VAL A 7 -3.76 23.57 16.36
N GLN A 8 -3.61 24.10 17.57
CA GLN A 8 -2.30 24.29 18.20
C GLN A 8 -1.64 22.94 18.55
N GLU A 9 -2.42 21.99 19.08
CA GLU A 9 -1.93 20.65 19.40
C GLU A 9 -1.43 19.91 18.16
N ARG A 10 -2.20 19.97 17.05
CA ARG A 10 -1.80 19.36 15.78
C ARG A 10 -0.55 20.01 15.20
N ALA A 11 -0.41 21.33 15.31
CA ALA A 11 0.79 22.03 14.86
C ALA A 11 2.06 21.58 15.61
N GLU A 12 1.98 21.42 16.94
CA GLU A 12 3.09 20.92 17.74
C GLU A 12 3.42 19.45 17.43
N ALA A 13 2.41 18.61 17.23
CA ALA A 13 2.61 17.21 16.82
C ALA A 13 3.34 17.11 15.47
N LEU A 14 2.96 17.92 14.48
CA LEU A 14 3.60 17.96 13.16
C LEU A 14 5.05 18.46 13.25
N LYS A 15 5.35 19.47 14.07
CA LYS A 15 6.72 19.93 14.33
C LYS A 15 7.58 18.81 14.93
N ARG A 16 7.03 18.09 15.92
CA ARG A 16 7.72 16.96 16.55
C ARG A 16 7.97 15.84 15.54
N LEU A 17 6.98 15.47 14.74
CA LEU A 17 7.12 14.46 13.70
C LEU A 17 8.22 14.85 12.70
N ARG A 18 8.22 16.09 12.20
CA ARG A 18 9.26 16.59 11.29
C ARG A 18 10.65 16.48 11.90
N SER A 19 10.81 16.81 13.18
CA SER A 19 12.08 16.69 13.90
C SER A 19 12.56 15.23 13.97
N LEU A 20 11.64 14.30 14.30
CA LEU A 20 11.95 12.86 14.34
C LEU A 20 12.34 12.33 12.96
N LEU A 21 11.58 12.68 11.91
CA LEU A 21 11.90 12.30 10.52
C LEU A 21 13.25 12.85 10.08
N GLY A 22 13.55 14.12 10.39
CA GLY A 22 14.84 14.73 10.08
C GLY A 22 16.03 14.09 10.80
N GLY A 23 15.81 13.55 12.01
CA GLY A 23 16.84 12.85 12.78
C GLY A 23 17.14 11.42 12.29
N MET A 24 16.28 10.83 11.46
CA MET A 24 16.44 9.45 11.01
C MET A 24 17.45 9.27 9.86
N GLY A 25 17.92 10.34 9.21
CA GLY A 25 18.95 10.26 8.15
C GLY A 25 18.64 9.23 7.05
N SER A 26 19.67 8.73 6.36
CA SER A 26 19.55 7.64 5.38
C SER A 26 19.41 6.26 6.06
N SER A 27 18.59 6.16 7.10
CA SER A 27 18.32 4.88 7.78
C SER A 27 17.83 3.87 6.76
N LYS A 28 18.57 2.77 6.65
CA LYS A 28 18.27 1.67 5.73
C LYS A 28 17.37 0.68 6.46
N VAL A 29 16.16 0.53 5.97
CA VAL A 29 15.21 -0.48 6.45
C VAL A 29 15.22 -1.64 5.46
N THR A 30 15.45 -2.85 5.95
CA THR A 30 15.24 -4.07 5.16
C THR A 30 13.93 -4.69 5.58
N LEU A 31 13.01 -4.85 4.63
CA LEU A 31 11.72 -5.47 4.85
C LEU A 31 11.70 -6.83 4.14
N ILE A 32 11.38 -7.88 4.88
CA ILE A 32 11.25 -9.23 4.35
C ILE A 32 9.88 -9.74 4.74
N GLY A 33 9.10 -10.22 3.77
CA GLY A 33 7.79 -10.78 4.06
C GLY A 33 6.92 -10.99 2.85
N ASP A 34 5.71 -11.44 3.10
CA ASP A 34 4.74 -11.74 2.06
C ASP A 34 4.19 -10.46 1.44
N VAL A 35 3.94 -10.53 0.13
CA VAL A 35 3.24 -9.50 -0.62
C VAL A 35 1.98 -10.09 -1.24
N MET A 36 0.99 -9.23 -1.41
CA MET A 36 -0.28 -9.60 -2.04
C MET A 36 -0.77 -8.44 -2.90
N LEU A 37 -1.67 -8.72 -3.83
CA LEU A 37 -2.37 -7.68 -4.60
C LEU A 37 -3.78 -7.53 -4.06
N ASP A 38 -4.06 -6.40 -3.41
CA ASP A 38 -5.40 -6.06 -2.96
C ASP A 38 -6.19 -5.51 -4.14
N ARG A 39 -7.32 -6.16 -4.47
CA ARG A 39 -8.23 -5.72 -5.54
C ARG A 39 -9.58 -5.30 -4.96
N PHE A 40 -9.95 -4.05 -5.22
CA PHE A 40 -11.22 -3.46 -4.83
C PHE A 40 -12.15 -3.34 -6.03
N HIS A 41 -13.30 -4.00 -5.97
CA HIS A 41 -14.34 -3.91 -6.98
C HIS A 41 -15.44 -2.93 -6.54
N HIS A 42 -15.71 -1.93 -7.38
CA HIS A 42 -16.74 -0.93 -7.15
C HIS A 42 -17.87 -1.10 -8.17
N GLY A 43 -19.10 -1.10 -7.68
CA GLY A 43 -20.28 -1.36 -8.49
C GLY A 43 -21.57 -1.30 -7.69
N TYR A 44 -22.65 -1.82 -8.26
CA TYR A 44 -23.96 -1.89 -7.62
C TYR A 44 -24.42 -3.34 -7.50
N ALA A 45 -25.09 -3.67 -6.39
CA ALA A 45 -25.62 -5.00 -6.09
C ALA A 45 -27.16 -4.95 -5.96
N ASN A 46 -27.83 -4.68 -7.08
CA ASN A 46 -29.29 -4.47 -7.10
C ASN A 46 -30.08 -5.76 -7.36
N ASN A 47 -29.40 -6.86 -7.69
CA ASN A 47 -30.02 -8.14 -8.01
C ASN A 47 -29.47 -9.24 -7.09
N LEU A 48 -30.30 -10.25 -6.83
CA LEU A 48 -29.86 -11.51 -6.24
C LEU A 48 -29.49 -12.50 -7.35
N ASP A 49 -28.61 -13.44 -7.02
CA ASP A 49 -28.27 -14.56 -7.88
C ASP A 49 -29.51 -15.43 -8.12
N SER A 50 -29.66 -15.98 -9.33
CA SER A 50 -30.83 -16.78 -9.70
C SER A 50 -30.81 -18.20 -9.12
N THR A 51 -29.67 -18.62 -8.57
CA THR A 51 -29.40 -19.98 -8.07
C THR A 51 -29.14 -20.03 -6.57
N ALA A 52 -28.88 -18.89 -5.93
CA ALA A 52 -28.66 -18.79 -4.48
C ALA A 52 -29.07 -17.41 -3.91
N PRO A 53 -29.43 -17.31 -2.62
CA PRO A 53 -29.83 -16.04 -1.99
C PRO A 53 -28.62 -15.17 -1.63
N VAL A 54 -27.77 -14.88 -2.61
CA VAL A 54 -26.58 -14.02 -2.48
C VAL A 54 -26.64 -12.85 -3.46
N PRO A 55 -26.16 -11.64 -3.09
CA PRO A 55 -26.15 -10.49 -4.00
C PRO A 55 -25.18 -10.67 -5.17
N VAL A 56 -25.56 -10.15 -6.35
CA VAL A 56 -24.67 -10.11 -7.54
C VAL A 56 -24.19 -8.68 -7.76
N LEU A 57 -22.86 -8.48 -7.68
CA LEU A 57 -22.22 -7.18 -7.91
C LEU A 57 -21.97 -6.95 -9.42
N LYS A 58 -22.62 -5.94 -10.00
CA LYS A 58 -22.23 -5.43 -11.33
C LYS A 58 -21.02 -4.51 -11.18
N ILE A 59 -19.83 -5.05 -11.43
CA ILE A 59 -18.57 -4.32 -11.34
C ILE A 59 -18.52 -3.24 -12.43
N LEU A 60 -18.25 -2.00 -12.03
CA LEU A 60 -18.06 -0.85 -12.92
C LEU A 60 -16.59 -0.41 -12.97
N ARG A 61 -15.87 -0.58 -11.87
CA ARG A 61 -14.47 -0.21 -11.73
C ARG A 61 -13.77 -1.19 -10.80
N SER A 62 -12.50 -1.44 -11.08
CA SER A 62 -11.60 -2.14 -10.19
C SER A 62 -10.40 -1.25 -9.87
N VAL A 63 -9.89 -1.34 -8.66
CA VAL A 63 -8.63 -0.69 -8.24
C VAL A 63 -7.75 -1.76 -7.65
N GLU A 64 -6.48 -1.77 -8.05
CA GLU A 64 -5.48 -2.72 -7.56
C GLU A 64 -4.37 -1.96 -6.84
N THR A 65 -3.95 -2.46 -5.68
CA THR A 65 -2.86 -1.90 -4.87
C THR A 65 -2.03 -3.02 -4.24
N PRO A 66 -0.70 -2.90 -4.17
CA PRO A 66 0.12 -3.83 -3.41
C PRO A 66 -0.25 -3.75 -1.92
N GLY A 67 -0.35 -4.92 -1.28
CA GLY A 67 -0.72 -5.10 0.11
C GLY A 67 0.39 -5.75 0.93
N ALA A 68 0.09 -6.03 2.20
CA ALA A 68 1.01 -6.69 3.15
C ALA A 68 2.38 -5.96 3.24
N ALA A 69 3.50 -6.66 3.04
CA ALA A 69 4.83 -6.05 3.12
C ALA A 69 5.03 -4.93 2.09
N ALA A 70 4.40 -5.02 0.91
CA ALA A 70 4.53 -4.00 -0.12
C ALA A 70 3.93 -2.66 0.32
N HIS A 71 2.76 -2.68 0.96
CA HIS A 71 2.13 -1.46 1.49
C HIS A 71 3.03 -0.81 2.56
N ILE A 72 3.62 -1.62 3.43
CA ILE A 72 4.54 -1.12 4.46
C ILE A 72 5.78 -0.47 3.81
N ALA A 73 6.36 -1.10 2.78
CA ALA A 73 7.48 -0.54 2.03
C ALA A 73 7.13 0.81 1.38
N MET A 74 5.96 0.91 0.74
CA MET A 74 5.45 2.15 0.14
C MET A 74 5.27 3.24 1.20
N GLY A 75 4.69 2.91 2.35
CA GLY A 75 4.52 3.85 3.46
C GLY A 75 5.86 4.37 4.00
N LEU A 76 6.82 3.47 4.24
CA LEU A 76 8.16 3.85 4.71
C LEU A 76 8.92 4.70 3.67
N ASN A 77 8.84 4.34 2.39
CA ASN A 77 9.44 5.10 1.30
C ASN A 77 8.83 6.52 1.21
N SER A 78 7.51 6.65 1.39
CA SER A 78 6.81 7.94 1.40
C SER A 78 7.24 8.86 2.54
N LEU A 79 7.77 8.30 3.64
CA LEU A 79 8.35 9.03 4.77
C LEU A 79 9.81 9.44 4.52
N GLY A 80 10.38 9.13 3.35
CA GLY A 80 11.77 9.45 3.00
C GLY A 80 12.80 8.44 3.49
N LEU A 81 12.38 7.26 3.96
CA LEU A 81 13.28 6.20 4.38
C LEU A 81 13.75 5.38 3.17
N SER A 82 14.98 4.89 3.23
CA SER A 82 15.51 3.97 2.21
C SER A 82 15.10 2.55 2.57
N VAL A 83 14.22 1.95 1.76
CA VAL A 83 13.67 0.61 2.01
C VAL A 83 14.19 -0.38 0.97
N SER A 84 14.74 -1.51 1.45
CA SER A 84 15.04 -2.69 0.62
C SER A 84 13.97 -3.74 0.90
N LEU A 85 13.09 -4.00 -0.08
CA LEU A 85 12.03 -5.01 0.03
C LEU A 85 12.51 -6.34 -0.56
N HIS A 86 12.37 -7.41 0.22
CA HIS A 86 12.58 -8.77 -0.23
C HIS A 86 11.31 -9.60 -0.04
N CYS A 87 10.79 -10.12 -1.14
CA CYS A 87 9.58 -10.93 -1.16
C CYS A 87 9.57 -11.84 -2.39
N CYS A 88 8.55 -12.69 -2.49
CA CYS A 88 8.29 -13.46 -3.70
C CYS A 88 6.93 -13.10 -4.29
N VAL A 89 6.83 -13.12 -5.62
CA VAL A 89 5.58 -13.00 -6.38
C VAL A 89 5.50 -14.13 -7.42
N GLY A 90 4.29 -14.51 -7.83
CA GLY A 90 4.10 -15.47 -8.92
C GLY A 90 4.49 -14.90 -10.30
N ASP A 91 4.84 -15.78 -11.26
CA ASP A 91 4.94 -15.44 -12.69
C ASP A 91 3.55 -15.39 -13.33
N ASP A 92 2.70 -14.55 -12.77
CA ASP A 92 1.34 -14.31 -13.22
C ASP A 92 1.11 -12.81 -13.44
N ARG A 93 -0.13 -12.46 -13.80
CA ARG A 93 -0.51 -11.07 -14.07
C ARG A 93 -0.42 -10.25 -12.77
N GLU A 94 -0.81 -10.83 -11.66
CA GLU A 94 -0.87 -10.22 -10.34
C GLU A 94 0.53 -9.87 -9.83
N GLY A 95 1.49 -10.79 -9.97
CA GLY A 95 2.89 -10.56 -9.64
C GLY A 95 3.52 -9.44 -10.48
N LYS A 96 3.21 -9.41 -11.79
CA LYS A 96 3.64 -8.32 -12.69
C LYS A 96 3.07 -6.97 -12.25
N VAL A 97 1.78 -6.91 -11.90
CA VAL A 97 1.15 -5.68 -11.40
C VAL A 97 1.75 -5.21 -10.07
N ILE A 98 2.11 -6.13 -9.17
CA ILE A 98 2.81 -5.78 -7.93
C ILE A 98 4.17 -5.13 -8.25
N ILE A 99 4.98 -5.76 -9.09
CA ILE A 99 6.31 -5.24 -9.47
C ILE A 99 6.21 -3.87 -10.14
N GLU A 100 5.27 -3.70 -11.08
CA GLU A 100 5.00 -2.42 -11.75
C GLU A 100 4.65 -1.33 -10.74
N LYS A 101 3.69 -1.58 -9.85
CA LYS A 101 3.25 -0.59 -8.85
C LYS A 101 4.32 -0.25 -7.81
N LEU A 102 5.13 -1.23 -7.39
CA LEU A 102 6.28 -0.99 -6.53
C LEU A 102 7.30 -0.06 -7.22
N SER A 103 7.55 -0.29 -8.51
CA SER A 103 8.48 0.51 -9.30
C SER A 103 7.96 1.94 -9.53
N ASP A 104 6.66 2.09 -9.81
CA ASP A 104 6.00 3.40 -9.95
C ASP A 104 6.08 4.24 -8.66
N ASP A 105 6.03 3.58 -7.50
CA ASP A 105 6.18 4.21 -6.17
C ASP A 105 7.66 4.40 -5.76
N GLY A 106 8.60 4.12 -6.66
CA GLY A 106 10.04 4.34 -6.45
C GLY A 106 10.71 3.34 -5.52
N ILE A 107 10.13 2.15 -5.33
CA ILE A 107 10.71 1.08 -4.51
C ILE A 107 11.59 0.20 -5.40
N ASP A 108 12.79 -0.11 -4.93
CA ASP A 108 13.68 -1.04 -5.62
C ASP A 108 13.10 -2.46 -5.61
N THR A 109 12.92 -3.03 -6.81
CA THR A 109 12.36 -4.36 -7.03
C THR A 109 13.44 -5.43 -7.21
N SER A 110 14.72 -5.10 -7.10
CA SER A 110 15.84 -6.05 -7.21
C SER A 110 15.78 -7.20 -6.19
N GLY A 111 15.14 -6.98 -5.04
CA GLY A 111 14.91 -7.97 -3.99
C GLY A 111 13.67 -8.85 -4.18
N VAL A 112 12.89 -8.64 -5.25
CA VAL A 112 11.66 -9.39 -5.52
C VAL A 112 11.96 -10.64 -6.35
N GLY A 113 11.77 -11.82 -5.77
CA GLY A 113 11.87 -13.10 -6.47
C GLY A 113 10.59 -13.43 -7.25
N VAL A 114 10.70 -13.77 -8.53
CA VAL A 114 9.57 -14.29 -9.31
C VAL A 114 9.61 -15.81 -9.26
N VAL A 115 8.52 -16.43 -8.80
CA VAL A 115 8.35 -17.88 -8.70
C VAL A 115 7.34 -18.40 -9.73
N PRO A 116 7.56 -19.59 -10.35
CA PRO A 116 6.65 -20.16 -11.34
C PRO A 116 5.26 -20.52 -10.81
#